data_AF-A0A961DF24-F1
#
_entry.id   AF-A0A961DF24-F1
#
_cell.length_a   1.000
_cell.length_b   1.000
_cell.length_c   1.000
_cell.angle_alpha   90.00
_cell.angle_beta   90.00
_cell.angle_gamma   90.00
#
_symmetry.space_group_name_H-M   'P 1'
#
loop_
_entity.id
_entity.type
_entity.pdbx_description
1 polymer ?
#
loop_
_entity_poly.entity_id
_entity_poly.type
_entity_poly.pdbx_seq_one_letter_code
_entity_poly.pdbx_strand_id
1 'polypeptide(L)'
;MSADDGQREPEFEESHVGVDRFDGGDLCPACLAELTAGCGFCPKCGAPVTPTVAMAPFERIFSEGYIYRQAVSAPTKLIVVVGAWFVFLPMLLAGVACIAMSLRTAKPDWYLLSLGIFTGMIGGMGLYQVTRNYVRRPVSIVEPENGSAEE
;
A
#
# COMPACT_ATOMS: atom_id res chain seq x y z
N MET A 1 50.96 -27.26 30.01
CA MET A 1 49.63 -27.84 29.72
C MET A 1 48.67 -27.13 30.65
N SER A 2 47.76 -26.24 30.23
CA SER A 2 47.14 -26.00 28.93
C SER A 2 46.71 -24.52 28.85
N ALA A 3 46.88 -23.92 27.67
CA ALA A 3 45.80 -23.34 26.85
C ALA A 3 45.31 -21.96 27.32
N ASP A 4 46.09 -20.95 26.93
CA ASP A 4 45.68 -19.56 26.81
C ASP A 4 45.08 -19.41 25.40
N ASP A 5 43.75 -19.46 25.29
CA ASP A 5 43.01 -19.39 24.03
C ASP A 5 42.73 -17.92 23.73
N GLY A 6 43.66 -17.29 23.01
CA GLY A 6 43.54 -15.92 22.52
C GLY A 6 42.40 -15.79 21.51
N GLN A 7 41.21 -15.46 21.99
CA GLN A 7 40.07 -15.06 21.15
C GLN A 7 40.43 -13.78 20.39
N ARG A 8 40.75 -13.96 19.11
CA ARG A 8 40.88 -12.92 18.11
C ARG A 8 39.48 -12.39 17.82
N GLU A 9 39.18 -11.18 18.27
CA GLU A 9 37.94 -10.49 17.93
C GLU A 9 37.86 -10.34 16.40
N PRO A 10 36.70 -10.60 15.77
CA PRO A 10 36.54 -10.36 14.34
C PRO A 10 36.63 -8.84 14.12
N GLU A 11 37.70 -8.39 13.46
CA GLU A 11 37.78 -7.07 12.84
C GLU A 11 36.57 -6.95 11.91
N PHE A 12 35.56 -6.22 12.38
CA PHE A 12 34.43 -5.80 11.57
C PHE A 12 35.01 -4.81 10.57
N GLU A 13 35.34 -5.30 9.38
CA GLU A 13 35.73 -4.50 8.23
C GLU A 13 34.59 -3.49 8.00
N GLU A 14 34.79 -2.25 8.47
CA GLU A 14 33.93 -1.12 8.18
C GLU A 14 33.96 -0.94 6.66
N SER A 15 33.06 -1.65 5.97
CA SER A 15 32.75 -1.36 4.59
C SER A 15 32.27 0.10 4.60
N HIS A 16 33.11 0.99 4.09
CA HIS A 16 32.76 2.36 3.79
C HIS A 16 31.61 2.32 2.78
N VAL A 17 30.38 2.19 3.29
CA VAL A 17 29.16 2.42 2.53
C VAL A 17 29.24 3.88 2.15
N GLY A 18 29.60 4.13 0.89
CA GLY A 18 29.53 5.45 0.29
C GLY A 18 28.15 6.00 0.57
N VAL A 19 28.08 7.00 1.44
CA VAL A 19 26.86 7.79 1.59
C VAL A 19 26.82 8.61 0.32
N ASP A 20 26.19 8.05 -0.72
CA ASP A 20 25.86 8.77 -1.95
C ASP A 20 24.94 9.93 -1.54
N ARG A 21 25.57 11.06 -1.19
CA ARG A 21 24.88 12.30 -0.90
C ARG A 21 24.44 12.82 -2.26
N PHE A 22 23.14 12.92 -2.45
CA PHE A 22 22.57 13.60 -3.60
C PHE A 22 23.08 15.05 -3.60
N ASP A 23 23.83 15.42 -4.63
CA ASP A 23 24.47 16.74 -4.78
C ASP A 23 23.50 17.83 -5.28
N GLY A 24 22.21 17.48 -5.39
CA GLY A 24 21.15 18.38 -5.85
C GLY A 24 21.05 18.42 -7.37
N GLY A 25 19.83 18.26 -7.87
CA GLY A 25 19.56 18.13 -9.32
C GLY A 25 19.11 16.73 -9.75
N ASP A 26 19.18 15.74 -8.85
CA ASP A 26 18.65 14.41 -9.10
C ASP A 26 17.12 14.39 -9.04
N LEU A 27 16.52 13.47 -9.80
CA LEU A 27 15.06 13.33 -9.85
C LEU A 27 14.60 12.21 -8.92
N CYS A 28 13.50 12.47 -8.19
CA CYS A 28 12.86 11.46 -7.37
C CYS A 28 12.38 10.28 -8.25
N PRO A 29 12.77 9.03 -7.97
CA PRO A 29 12.36 7.88 -8.78
C PRO A 29 10.85 7.61 -8.73
N ALA A 30 10.16 8.09 -7.69
CA ALA A 30 8.73 7.88 -7.50
C ALA A 30 7.85 8.95 -8.19
N CYS A 31 8.26 10.22 -8.19
CA CYS A 31 7.43 11.32 -8.69
C CYS A 31 8.12 12.26 -9.67
N LEU A 32 9.38 11.98 -10.03
CA LEU A 32 10.23 12.75 -10.95
C LEU A 32 10.37 14.23 -10.57
N ALA A 33 10.18 14.56 -9.29
CA ALA A 33 10.45 15.89 -8.78
C ALA A 33 11.95 16.05 -8.48
N GLU A 34 12.47 17.25 -8.71
CA GLU A 34 13.83 17.61 -8.33
C GLU A 34 14.05 17.42 -6.82
N LEU A 35 15.15 16.76 -6.49
CA LEU A 35 15.60 16.52 -5.14
C LEU A 35 16.56 17.64 -4.73
N THR A 36 16.35 18.13 -3.52
CA THR A 36 17.26 19.09 -2.89
C THR A 36 18.43 18.33 -2.28
N ALA A 37 19.63 18.92 -2.32
CA ALA A 37 20.84 18.27 -1.84
C ALA A 37 20.70 17.80 -0.37
N GLY A 38 21.15 16.58 -0.09
CA GLY A 38 21.12 15.99 1.27
C GLY A 38 19.75 15.56 1.81
N CYS A 39 18.69 15.50 0.99
CA CYS A 39 17.37 15.05 1.45
C CYS A 39 17.22 13.52 1.40
N GLY A 40 16.91 12.88 2.53
CA GLY A 40 16.61 11.44 2.60
C GLY A 40 15.21 11.06 2.08
N PHE A 41 14.30 12.04 2.02
CA PHE A 41 12.93 11.90 1.49
C PHE A 41 12.62 12.98 0.47
N CYS A 42 11.79 12.65 -0.51
CA CYS A 42 11.30 13.62 -1.48
C CYS A 42 10.34 14.62 -0.80
N PRO A 43 10.58 15.94 -0.88
CA PRO A 43 9.70 16.94 -0.26
C PRO A 43 8.31 17.02 -0.91
N LYS A 44 8.16 16.50 -2.14
CA LYS A 44 6.89 16.55 -2.89
C LYS A 44 6.00 15.35 -2.62
N CYS A 45 6.54 14.13 -2.65
CA CYS A 45 5.75 12.89 -2.54
C CYS A 45 6.02 12.08 -1.26
N GLY A 46 7.07 12.42 -0.49
CA GLY A 46 7.46 11.70 0.72
C GLY A 46 8.10 10.34 0.47
N ALA A 47 8.45 9.99 -0.78
CA ALA A 47 9.14 8.74 -1.08
C ALA A 47 10.58 8.77 -0.52
N PRO A 48 11.07 7.65 0.05
CA PRO A 48 12.47 7.52 0.45
C PRO A 48 13.35 7.53 -0.79
N VAL A 49 14.47 8.25 -0.72
CA VAL A 49 15.36 8.48 -1.88
C VAL A 49 16.63 7.62 -1.78
N THR A 50 17.09 7.36 -0.56
CA THR A 50 18.29 6.56 -0.29
C THR A 50 17.93 5.26 0.44
N PRO A 51 18.56 4.11 0.10
CA PRO A 51 18.27 2.82 0.74
C PRO A 51 18.70 2.77 2.22
N THR A 52 19.66 3.60 2.62
CA THR A 52 20.10 3.77 4.01
C THR A 52 19.05 4.41 4.91
N VAL A 53 18.14 5.18 4.33
CA VAL A 53 16.97 5.79 5.01
C VAL A 53 15.89 4.74 5.28
N ALA A 54 15.98 3.53 4.73
CA ALA A 54 15.09 2.43 5.10
C ALA A 54 15.55 1.68 6.36
N MET A 55 16.78 1.94 6.83
CA MET A 55 17.39 1.21 7.94
C MET A 55 17.14 1.88 9.31
N ALA A 56 16.68 3.14 9.36
CA ALA A 56 16.28 3.74 10.63
C ALA A 56 14.90 3.21 11.08
N PRO A 57 14.73 2.89 12.38
CA PRO A 57 13.53 2.21 12.88
C PRO A 57 12.23 3.01 12.70
N PHE A 58 12.30 4.35 12.64
CA PHE A 58 11.14 5.20 12.38
C PHE A 58 10.80 5.33 10.89
N GLU A 59 11.79 5.24 10.01
CA GLU A 59 11.63 5.43 8.56
C GLU A 59 11.01 4.19 7.89
N ARG A 60 11.23 3.00 8.48
CA ARG A 60 10.51 1.78 8.11
C ARG A 60 8.98 1.91 8.28
N ILE A 61 8.53 2.55 9.36
CA ILE A 61 7.09 2.75 9.63
C ILE A 61 6.47 3.71 8.61
N PHE A 62 7.19 4.78 8.24
CA PHE A 62 6.71 5.74 7.23
C PHE A 62 6.71 5.15 5.81
N SER A 63 7.71 4.33 5.47
CA SER A 63 7.76 3.64 4.17
C SER A 63 6.70 2.54 4.04
N GLU A 64 6.39 1.81 5.12
CA GLU A 64 5.24 0.90 5.16
C GLU A 64 3.90 1.65 5.01
N GLY A 65 3.76 2.81 5.64
CA GLY A 65 2.59 3.67 5.48
C GLY A 65 2.40 4.19 4.04
N TYR A 66 3.49 4.51 3.35
CA TYR A 66 3.47 4.87 1.93
C TYR A 66 3.00 3.70 1.07
N ILE A 67 3.49 2.47 1.31
CA ILE A 67 3.03 1.26 0.61
C ILE A 67 1.53 1.02 0.84
N TYR A 68 1.03 1.21 2.06
CA TYR A 68 -0.41 1.08 2.35
C TYR A 68 -1.25 2.14 1.63
N ARG A 69 -0.84 3.41 1.66
CA ARG A 69 -1.56 4.48 0.92
C ARG A 69 -1.50 4.27 -0.58
N GLN A 70 -0.35 3.83 -1.10
CA GLN A 70 -0.19 3.42 -2.50
C GLN A 70 -1.12 2.25 -2.82
N ALA A 71 -1.23 1.22 -1.97
CA ALA A 71 -2.10 0.07 -2.20
C ALA A 71 -3.59 0.44 -2.22
N VAL A 72 -4.02 1.41 -1.41
CA VAL A 72 -5.43 1.84 -1.31
C VAL A 72 -5.80 2.80 -2.45
N SER A 73 -4.90 3.70 -2.85
CA SER A 73 -5.11 4.60 -4.01
C SER A 73 -4.92 3.88 -5.35
N ALA A 74 -4.11 2.82 -5.32
CA ALA A 74 -3.42 2.10 -6.37
C ALA A 74 -3.79 0.65 -6.75
N PRO A 75 -4.94 -0.02 -6.49
CA PRO A 75 -5.05 -1.47 -6.69
C PRO A 75 -4.68 -1.92 -8.12
N THR A 76 -3.45 -2.43 -8.29
CA THR A 76 -2.90 -2.89 -9.58
C THR A 76 -3.29 -4.32 -9.89
N LYS A 77 -3.74 -5.08 -8.89
CA LYS A 77 -4.02 -6.51 -9.02
C LYS A 77 -5.51 -6.78 -8.89
N LEU A 78 -6.02 -7.57 -9.83
CA LEU A 78 -7.40 -8.08 -9.86
C LEU A 78 -7.78 -8.76 -8.52
N ILE A 79 -6.79 -9.33 -7.84
CA ILE A 79 -6.94 -9.93 -6.51
C ILE A 79 -7.47 -8.96 -5.44
N VAL A 80 -7.10 -7.68 -5.50
CA VAL A 80 -7.56 -6.67 -4.53
C VAL A 80 -9.04 -6.35 -4.76
N VAL A 81 -9.46 -6.28 -6.03
CA VAL A 81 -10.87 -6.07 -6.40
C VAL A 81 -11.72 -7.25 -5.97
N VAL A 82 -11.25 -8.48 -6.23
CA VAL A 82 -11.93 -9.70 -5.80
C VAL A 82 -12.05 -9.75 -4.27
N GLY A 83 -10.98 -9.44 -3.54
CA GLY A 83 -11.01 -9.39 -2.08
C GLY A 83 -12.01 -8.34 -1.55
N ALA A 84 -12.02 -7.14 -2.13
CA ALA A 84 -12.98 -6.11 -1.76
C ALA A 84 -14.43 -6.54 -2.05
N TRP A 85 -14.68 -7.20 -3.19
CA TRP A 85 -15.98 -7.78 -3.49
C TRP A 85 -16.40 -8.81 -2.44
N PHE A 86 -15.50 -9.70 -2.01
CA PHE A 86 -15.81 -10.69 -0.98
C PHE A 86 -16.19 -10.09 0.38
N VAL A 87 -15.66 -8.92 0.73
CA VAL A 87 -15.98 -8.23 1.99
C VAL A 87 -17.27 -7.42 1.88
N PHE A 88 -17.41 -6.62 0.82
CA PHE A 88 -18.53 -5.68 0.70
C PHE A 88 -19.81 -6.30 0.14
N LEU A 89 -19.72 -7.37 -0.67
CA LEU A 89 -20.89 -8.05 -1.23
C LEU A 89 -21.79 -8.70 -0.16
N PRO A 90 -21.30 -9.51 0.80
CA PRO A 90 -22.16 -10.05 1.86
C PRO A 90 -22.75 -8.95 2.74
N MET A 91 -22.01 -7.85 2.97
CA MET A 91 -22.51 -6.70 3.72
C MET A 91 -23.67 -5.99 2.99
N LEU A 92 -23.54 -5.80 1.67
CA LEU A 92 -24.62 -5.27 0.83
C LEU A 92 -25.83 -6.21 0.82
N LEU A 93 -25.61 -7.51 0.63
CA LEU A 93 -26.68 -8.52 0.62
C LEU A 93 -27.42 -8.56 1.96
N ALA A 94 -26.71 -8.48 3.08
CA ALA A 94 -27.31 -8.40 4.41
C ALA A 94 -28.19 -7.13 4.56
N GLY A 95 -27.71 -5.97 4.09
CA GLY A 95 -28.49 -4.73 4.08
C GLY A 95 -29.78 -4.87 3.26
N VAL A 96 -29.68 -5.41 2.04
CA VAL A 96 -30.84 -5.65 1.17
C VAL A 96 -31.81 -6.67 1.77
N ALA A 97 -31.30 -7.74 2.38
CA ALA A 97 -32.12 -8.75 3.06
C ALA A 97 -32.88 -8.16 4.24
N CYS A 98 -32.24 -7.32 5.06
CA CYS A 98 -32.90 -6.60 6.16
C CYS A 98 -34.01 -5.68 5.66
N ILE A 99 -33.76 -4.92 4.59
CA ILE A 99 -34.79 -4.07 3.97
C ILE A 99 -35.95 -4.93 3.44
N ALA A 100 -35.64 -5.99 2.68
CA ALA A 100 -36.65 -6.88 2.11
C ALA A 100 -37.49 -7.58 3.18
N MET A 101 -36.87 -7.99 4.30
CA MET A 101 -37.56 -8.59 5.44
C MET A 101 -38.46 -7.57 6.14
N SER A 102 -37.98 -6.34 6.34
CA SER A 102 -38.78 -5.24 6.94
C SER A 102 -39.99 -4.86 6.08
N LEU A 103 -39.89 -4.95 4.75
CA LEU A 103 -41.01 -4.71 3.85
C LEU A 103 -42.04 -5.86 3.81
N ARG A 104 -41.67 -7.06 4.28
CA ARG A 104 -42.57 -8.22 4.35
C ARG A 104 -43.39 -8.27 5.63
N THR A 105 -43.01 -7.54 6.68
CA THR A 105 -43.76 -7.52 7.93
C THR A 105 -44.96 -6.57 7.82
N ALA A 106 -46.11 -6.97 8.39
CA ALA A 106 -47.33 -6.15 8.39
C ALA A 106 -47.16 -4.82 9.18
N LYS A 107 -46.17 -4.76 10.06
CA LYS A 107 -45.73 -3.56 10.76
C LYS A 107 -44.24 -3.36 10.44
N PRO A 108 -43.87 -2.33 9.67
CA PRO A 108 -42.48 -2.08 9.35
C PRO A 108 -41.75 -1.58 10.59
N ASP A 109 -40.81 -2.38 11.09
CA ASP A 109 -39.89 -1.95 12.13
C ASP A 109 -38.92 -0.94 11.56
N TRP A 110 -39.13 0.34 11.87
CA TRP A 110 -38.34 1.44 11.32
C TRP A 110 -36.83 1.33 11.65
N TYR A 111 -36.50 0.72 12.79
CA TYR A 111 -35.11 0.44 13.19
C TYR A 111 -34.42 -0.53 12.23
N LEU A 112 -35.08 -1.64 11.88
CA LEU A 112 -34.56 -2.62 10.91
C LEU A 112 -34.41 -2.01 9.52
N LEU A 113 -35.36 -1.16 9.13
CA LEU A 113 -35.35 -0.48 7.83
C LEU A 113 -34.19 0.52 7.75
N SER A 114 -34.03 1.38 8.75
CA SER A 114 -32.92 2.36 8.80
C SER A 114 -31.55 1.69 8.88
N LEU A 115 -31.40 0.63 9.66
CA LEU A 115 -30.18 -0.17 9.73
C LEU A 115 -29.85 -0.80 8.37
N GLY A 116 -30.84 -1.42 7.73
CA GLY A 116 -30.67 -2.03 6.41
C GLY A 116 -30.25 -1.04 5.34
N ILE A 117 -30.87 0.17 5.32
CA ILE A 117 -30.49 1.25 4.41
C ILE A 117 -29.05 1.71 4.68
N PHE A 118 -28.68 1.95 5.93
CA PHE A 118 -27.34 2.43 6.28
C PHE A 118 -26.27 1.42 5.90
N THR A 119 -26.45 0.14 6.28
CA THR A 119 -25.52 -0.94 5.94
C THR A 119 -25.44 -1.16 4.42
N GLY A 120 -26.58 -1.13 3.72
CA GLY A 120 -26.65 -1.25 2.27
C GLY A 120 -25.95 -0.09 1.55
N MET A 121 -26.11 1.15 2.05
CA MET A 121 -25.46 2.32 1.47
C MET A 121 -23.94 2.24 1.61
N ILE A 122 -23.42 1.86 2.79
CA ILE A 122 -21.98 1.69 3.01
C ILE A 122 -21.41 0.60 2.10
N GLY A 123 -22.05 -0.58 2.05
CA GLY A 123 -21.62 -1.69 1.19
C GLY A 123 -21.64 -1.31 -0.29
N GLY A 124 -22.70 -0.63 -0.74
CA GLY A 124 -22.85 -0.20 -2.12
C GLY A 124 -21.86 0.89 -2.53
N MET A 125 -21.63 1.86 -1.65
CA MET A 125 -20.65 2.92 -1.90
C MET A 125 -19.22 2.38 -1.94
N GLY A 126 -18.87 1.41 -1.08
CA GLY A 126 -17.59 0.71 -1.13
C GLY A 126 -17.38 -0.05 -2.44
N LEU A 127 -18.36 -0.87 -2.83
CA LEU A 127 -18.32 -1.62 -4.11
C LEU A 127 -18.24 -0.68 -5.33
N TYR A 128 -19.02 0.39 -5.33
CA TYR A 128 -19.01 1.37 -6.43
C TYR A 128 -17.66 2.07 -6.54
N GLN A 129 -17.07 2.52 -5.42
CA GLN A 129 -15.77 3.18 -5.45
C GLN A 129 -14.67 2.23 -5.94
N VAL A 130 -14.62 1.00 -5.44
CA VAL A 130 -13.61 0.02 -5.85
C VAL A 130 -13.76 -0.29 -7.35
N THR A 131 -14.98 -0.55 -7.81
CA THR A 131 -15.25 -0.88 -9.21
C THR A 131 -14.96 0.31 -10.13
N ARG A 132 -15.39 1.52 -9.75
CA ARG A 132 -15.10 2.75 -10.50
C ARG A 132 -13.60 3.04 -10.58
N ASN A 133 -12.88 2.85 -9.48
CA ASN A 133 -11.43 3.03 -9.42
C ASN A 133 -10.68 1.97 -10.23
N TYR A 134 -11.24 0.77 -10.39
CA TYR A 134 -10.69 -0.27 -11.26
C TYR A 134 -10.91 0.06 -12.74
N VAL A 135 -12.14 0.40 -13.13
CA VAL A 135 -12.51 0.67 -14.54
C VAL A 135 -11.83 1.94 -15.09
N ARG A 136 -11.59 2.95 -14.25
CA ARG A 136 -10.97 4.21 -14.68
C ARG A 136 -9.45 4.13 -14.85
N ARG A 137 -8.82 2.98 -14.64
CA ARG A 137 -7.36 2.88 -14.81
C ARG A 137 -6.99 2.76 -16.28
N PRO A 138 -6.08 3.60 -16.79
CA PRO A 138 -5.37 3.28 -18.01
C PRO A 138 -4.52 2.03 -17.74
N VAL A 139 -4.66 1.01 -18.58
CA VAL A 139 -3.81 -0.18 -18.55
C VAL A 139 -2.40 0.29 -18.91
N SER A 140 -1.57 0.60 -17.92
CA SER A 140 -0.13 0.68 -18.12
C SER A 140 0.33 -0.75 -18.36
N ILE A 141 0.58 -1.09 -19.62
CA ILE A 141 1.21 -2.34 -20.00
C ILE A 141 2.55 -2.34 -19.26
N VAL A 142 2.65 -3.16 -18.21
CA VAL A 142 3.93 -3.50 -17.62
C VAL A 142 4.57 -4.37 -18.69
N GLU A 143 5.35 -3.74 -19.57
CA GLU A 143 6.19 -4.45 -20.50
C GLU A 143 7.10 -5.32 -19.63
N PRO A 144 7.00 -6.66 -19.72
CA PRO A 144 7.92 -7.50 -18.99
C PRO A 144 9.30 -7.10 -19.51
N GLU A 145 10.13 -6.55 -18.64
CA GLU A 145 11.55 -6.39 -18.87
C GLU A 145 12.06 -7.80 -19.14
N ASN A 146 12.09 -8.13 -20.43
CA ASN A 146 12.42 -9.44 -20.93
C ASN A 146 13.91 -9.55 -20.67
N GLY A 147 14.22 -10.19 -19.54
CA GLY A 147 15.57 -10.43 -19.08
C GLY A 147 16.40 -10.89 -20.26
N SER A 148 17.41 -10.09 -20.55
CA SER A 148 18.58 -10.46 -21.33
C SER A 148 19.09 -11.79 -20.79
N ALA A 149 18.63 -12.88 -21.39
CA ALA A 149 19.35 -14.13 -21.40
C ALA A 149 20.64 -13.84 -22.17
N GLU A 150 21.69 -13.72 -21.39
CA GLU A 150 23.07 -14.03 -21.71
C GLU A 150 23.16 -15.07 -22.85
N GLU A 151 23.89 -14.72 -23.92
CA GLU A 151 24.94 -15.53 -24.56
C GLU A 151 25.81 -14.64 -25.47
#